data_AF-A0AB36JLS6-F1
#
_entry.id   AF-A0AB36JLS6-F1
#
_cell.length_a   1.000
_cell.length_b   1.000
_cell.length_c   1.000
_cell.angle_alpha   90.00
_cell.angle_beta   90.00
_cell.angle_gamma   90.00
#
_symmetry.space_group_name_H-M   'P 1'
#
loop_
_entity.id
_entity.type
_entity.pdbx_description
1 polymer ?
#
loop_
_entity_poly.entity_id
_entity_poly.type
_entity_poly.pdbx_seq_one_letter_code
_entity_poly.pdbx_strand_id
1 'polypeptide(L)'
;MKDILCYTWYQAAFQLSKQINGLFYYLRKIPLLGSLIPETIYSSYRFKKGLFYLFTILSILTRFLAKFIWLTIYVGIANTILTITLTTSPALLPLQQESFLLGFAIWFSITGLMYRLSQGFESVISKANREFLRDFMLSQRRFLQSQLLVEPVLHSLAYIPAWIVLSMLAHQWLILPVGLLIIPTAQLAGYACHFWFCKHHIWVRRWSWQNWVLLLLGLTLAFLAFLQRNTLNTYFLLVLLLIQIPILFISLRSVLAFDKVTEFLTFRMEESLALDKKILQMTQGNEYTRQGLLMQETLRLRKQKDLSHLTGMAYLNALLFQRYQHILIKRLKKRLAFLLLVPILFTTIALFLHEPFKLPEKGLIRLLPMTLMVMYAGSLGKQITQMVFVNCDIAMLHYPFYREPKTILAGFNYRFFQTLKLNSIFALALFFIILAMGHFQYSWQLILLTAYLILSSTFLFSFHDLFIYYILQPFTQDMEVISPLYRILSGSLYWLAYLNTQLRVANPLYIFGLSFAICLYVGIGYLILLKKAPKTFRLK
;
A
#
# COMPACT_ATOMS: atom_id res chain seq x y z
N MET A 1 -34.06 -3.52 -23.42
CA MET A 1 -32.67 -3.10 -23.73
C MET A 1 -32.45 -1.59 -23.64
N LYS A 2 -33.32 -0.74 -24.21
CA LYS A 2 -33.18 0.73 -24.18
C LYS A 2 -33.00 1.29 -22.77
N ASP A 3 -33.86 0.93 -21.83
CA ASP A 3 -33.79 1.39 -20.43
C ASP A 3 -32.50 0.96 -19.72
N ILE A 4 -31.98 -0.23 -20.07
CA ILE A 4 -30.78 -0.82 -19.47
C ILE A 4 -29.54 -0.04 -19.93
N LEU A 5 -29.47 0.31 -21.22
CA LEU A 5 -28.39 1.15 -21.75
C LEU A 5 -28.42 2.56 -21.14
N CYS A 6 -29.61 3.15 -20.96
CA CYS A 6 -29.75 4.43 -20.26
C CYS A 6 -29.16 4.37 -18.84
N TYR A 7 -29.36 3.27 -18.11
CA TYR A 7 -28.80 3.12 -16.76
C TYR A 7 -27.27 3.16 -16.77
N THR A 8 -26.61 2.46 -17.70
CA THR A 8 -25.14 2.53 -17.80
C THR A 8 -24.63 3.94 -18.09
N TRP A 9 -25.35 4.71 -18.90
CA TRP A 9 -25.00 6.09 -19.21
C TRP A 9 -25.14 7.01 -17.99
N TYR A 10 -26.27 6.92 -17.28
CA TYR A 10 -26.49 7.70 -16.05
C TYR A 10 -25.51 7.32 -14.95
N GLN A 11 -25.16 6.04 -14.83
CA GLN A 11 -24.15 5.56 -13.88
C GLN A 11 -22.78 6.18 -14.16
N ALA A 12 -22.36 6.21 -15.43
CA ALA A 12 -21.09 6.83 -15.82
C ALA A 12 -21.09 8.35 -15.53
N ALA A 13 -22.18 9.04 -15.83
CA ALA A 13 -22.33 10.47 -15.57
C ALA A 13 -22.30 10.79 -14.06
N PHE A 14 -22.96 9.98 -13.24
CA PHE A 14 -22.96 10.09 -11.79
C PHE A 14 -21.55 9.90 -11.21
N GLN A 15 -20.86 8.82 -11.60
CA GLN A 15 -19.51 8.51 -11.12
C GLN A 15 -18.52 9.63 -11.47
N LEU A 16 -18.55 10.11 -12.71
CA LEU A 16 -17.67 11.18 -13.16
C LEU A 16 -17.95 12.50 -12.41
N SER A 17 -19.22 12.85 -12.23
CA SER A 17 -19.61 14.04 -11.47
C SER A 17 -19.11 13.96 -10.01
N LYS A 18 -19.22 12.78 -9.39
CA LYS A 18 -18.72 12.54 -8.05
C LYS A 18 -17.20 12.63 -7.96
N GLN A 19 -16.47 12.06 -8.93
CA GLN A 19 -15.01 12.13 -9.00
C GLN A 19 -14.52 13.56 -9.18
N ILE A 20 -15.14 14.32 -10.08
CA ILE A 20 -14.81 15.74 -10.30
C ILE A 20 -15.06 16.56 -9.03
N ASN A 21 -16.22 16.38 -8.39
CA ASN A 21 -16.51 17.05 -7.12
C ASN A 21 -15.51 16.65 -6.01
N GLY A 22 -15.16 15.37 -5.93
CA GLY A 22 -14.15 14.88 -4.98
C GLY A 22 -12.77 15.50 -5.23
N LEU A 23 -12.36 15.61 -6.49
CA LEU A 23 -11.10 16.25 -6.87
C LEU A 23 -11.09 17.72 -6.46
N PHE A 24 -12.14 18.49 -6.79
CA PHE A 24 -12.25 19.88 -6.36
C PHE A 24 -12.29 20.03 -4.84
N TYR A 25 -12.94 19.10 -4.13
CA TYR A 25 -12.95 19.08 -2.67
C TYR A 25 -11.55 18.94 -2.08
N TYR A 26 -10.71 18.06 -2.63
CA TYR A 26 -9.34 17.90 -2.18
C TYR A 26 -8.44 19.07 -2.59
N LEU A 27 -8.56 19.57 -3.82
CA LEU A 27 -7.79 20.74 -4.27
C LEU A 27 -8.08 21.98 -3.41
N ARG A 28 -9.33 22.17 -2.99
CA ARG A 28 -9.71 23.27 -2.10
C ARG A 28 -9.09 23.18 -0.70
N LYS A 29 -8.66 21.99 -0.26
CA LYS A 29 -7.99 21.80 1.04
C LYS A 29 -6.48 22.07 1.00
N ILE A 30 -5.89 22.28 -0.18
CA ILE A 30 -4.47 22.59 -0.31
C ILE A 30 -4.25 24.07 0.03
N PRO A 31 -3.35 24.41 0.97
CA PRO A 31 -3.00 25.80 1.27
C PRO A 31 -2.56 26.53 -0.01
N LEU A 32 -2.94 27.81 -0.18
CA LEU A 32 -2.69 28.66 -1.35
C LEU A 32 -3.53 28.32 -2.61
N LEU A 33 -3.64 27.05 -2.99
CA LEU A 33 -4.42 26.61 -4.15
C LEU A 33 -5.93 26.71 -3.90
N GLY A 34 -6.36 26.43 -2.67
CA GLY A 34 -7.79 26.38 -2.35
C GLY A 34 -8.53 27.71 -2.39
N SER A 35 -7.83 28.83 -2.21
CA SER A 35 -8.40 30.17 -2.30
C SER A 35 -8.69 30.62 -3.75
N LEU A 36 -8.10 29.96 -4.75
CA LEU A 36 -8.30 30.27 -6.17
C LEU A 36 -9.52 29.56 -6.79
N ILE A 37 -10.07 28.56 -6.10
CA ILE A 37 -11.13 27.70 -6.62
C ILE A 37 -12.48 28.15 -6.01
N PRO A 38 -13.36 28.82 -6.78
CA PRO A 38 -14.64 29.31 -6.26
C PRO A 38 -15.63 28.16 -5.97
N GLU A 39 -16.53 28.40 -5.01
CA GLU A 39 -17.55 27.40 -4.61
C GLU A 39 -18.57 27.13 -5.72
N THR A 40 -18.74 28.07 -6.65
CA THR A 40 -19.65 27.97 -7.79
C THR A 40 -19.30 26.85 -8.76
N ILE A 41 -18.10 26.27 -8.68
CA ILE A 41 -17.70 25.10 -9.48
C ILE A 41 -18.56 23.87 -9.15
N TYR A 42 -19.10 23.77 -7.93
CA TYR A 42 -19.99 22.65 -7.59
C TYR A 42 -21.37 22.79 -8.26
N SER A 43 -21.85 23.99 -8.56
CA SER A 43 -23.14 24.23 -9.21
C SER A 43 -23.06 24.32 -10.74
N SER A 44 -21.86 24.28 -11.34
CA SER A 44 -21.65 24.43 -12.78
C SER A 44 -21.98 23.15 -13.58
N TYR A 45 -23.27 22.84 -13.71
CA TYR A 45 -23.74 21.65 -14.45
C TYR A 45 -23.29 21.61 -15.91
N ARG A 46 -23.24 22.76 -16.60
CA ARG A 46 -22.79 22.85 -18.01
C ARG A 46 -21.34 22.44 -18.17
N PHE A 47 -20.47 22.91 -17.28
CA PHE A 47 -19.05 22.56 -17.26
C PHE A 47 -18.85 21.07 -17.01
N LYS A 48 -19.53 20.51 -16.01
CA LYS A 48 -19.50 19.07 -15.70
C LYS A 48 -19.98 18.22 -16.87
N LYS A 49 -21.03 18.66 -17.56
CA LYS A 49 -21.55 17.98 -18.76
C LYS A 49 -20.54 18.01 -19.91
N GLY A 50 -19.86 19.14 -20.13
CA GLY A 50 -18.77 19.26 -21.10
C GLY A 50 -17.60 18.31 -20.78
N LEU A 51 -17.13 18.30 -19.53
CA LEU A 51 -16.11 17.37 -19.06
C LEU A 51 -16.56 15.92 -19.20
N PHE A 52 -17.81 15.60 -18.89
CA PHE A 52 -18.35 14.26 -19.06
C PHE A 52 -18.25 13.78 -20.51
N TYR A 53 -18.64 14.59 -21.49
CA TYR A 53 -18.50 14.22 -22.90
C TYR A 53 -17.04 14.04 -23.31
N LEU A 54 -16.17 14.98 -22.94
CA LEU A 54 -14.74 14.91 -23.25
C LEU A 54 -14.08 13.65 -22.67
N PHE A 55 -14.30 13.39 -21.38
CA PHE A 55 -13.78 12.18 -20.74
C PHE A 55 -14.42 10.91 -21.26
N THR A 56 -15.69 10.94 -21.68
CA THR A 56 -16.33 9.79 -22.32
C THR A 56 -15.62 9.44 -23.63
N ILE A 57 -15.37 10.44 -24.49
CA ILE A 57 -14.64 10.24 -25.77
C ILE A 57 -13.22 9.72 -25.50
N LEU A 58 -12.48 10.34 -24.57
CA LEU A 58 -11.14 9.89 -24.20
C LEU A 58 -11.16 8.48 -23.58
N SER A 59 -12.20 8.15 -22.80
CA SER A 59 -12.38 6.82 -22.20
C SER A 59 -12.58 5.75 -23.25
N ILE A 60 -13.21 6.05 -24.38
CA ILE A 60 -13.38 5.11 -25.48
C ILE A 60 -12.02 4.75 -26.08
N LEU A 61 -11.20 5.76 -26.43
CA LEU A 61 -9.87 5.54 -26.99
C LEU A 61 -8.96 4.74 -26.03
N THR A 62 -8.93 5.15 -24.76
CA THR A 62 -8.12 4.51 -23.72
C THR A 62 -8.60 3.08 -23.41
N ARG A 63 -9.90 2.76 -23.51
CA ARG A 63 -10.40 1.39 -23.36
C ARG A 63 -9.81 0.46 -24.42
N PHE A 64 -9.83 0.87 -25.69
CA PHE A 64 -9.23 0.11 -26.80
C PHE A 64 -7.72 -0.07 -26.59
N LEU A 65 -7.01 1.03 -26.30
CA LEU A 65 -5.57 1.00 -26.07
C LEU A 65 -5.19 0.09 -24.90
N ALA A 66 -5.93 0.18 -23.79
CA ALA A 66 -5.69 -0.68 -22.63
C ALA A 66 -5.89 -2.17 -22.98
N LYS A 67 -6.91 -2.51 -23.78
CA LYS A 67 -7.14 -3.90 -24.20
C LYS A 67 -6.02 -4.42 -25.09
N PHE A 68 -5.51 -3.56 -25.97
CA PHE A 68 -4.35 -3.87 -26.79
C PHE A 68 -3.12 -4.14 -25.92
N ILE A 69 -2.79 -3.22 -25.00
CA ILE A 69 -1.65 -3.38 -24.07
C ILE A 69 -1.75 -4.68 -23.27
N TRP A 70 -2.92 -4.97 -22.68
CA TRP A 70 -3.12 -6.20 -21.91
C TRP A 70 -2.86 -7.45 -22.77
N LEU A 71 -3.37 -7.47 -23.99
CA LEU A 71 -3.16 -8.60 -24.89
C LEU A 71 -1.68 -8.75 -25.29
N THR A 72 -1.00 -7.64 -25.57
CA THR A 72 0.46 -7.64 -25.84
C THR A 72 1.26 -8.15 -24.65
N ILE A 73 0.87 -7.83 -23.41
CA ILE A 73 1.51 -8.36 -22.21
C ILE A 73 1.39 -9.89 -22.15
N TYR A 74 0.19 -10.45 -22.41
CA TYR A 74 0.01 -11.91 -22.39
C TYR A 74 0.85 -12.62 -23.46
N VAL A 75 0.90 -12.07 -24.68
CA VAL A 75 1.76 -12.59 -25.75
C VAL A 75 3.24 -12.43 -25.40
N GLY A 76 3.64 -11.30 -24.81
CA GLY A 76 5.00 -11.06 -24.36
C GLY A 76 5.43 -12.04 -23.28
N ILE A 77 4.58 -12.29 -22.28
CA ILE A 77 4.81 -13.32 -21.26
C ILE A 77 4.96 -14.69 -21.92
N ALA A 78 4.05 -15.08 -22.81
CA ALA A 78 4.15 -16.33 -23.54
C ALA A 78 5.48 -16.44 -24.30
N ASN A 79 5.89 -15.39 -25.00
CA ASN A 79 7.16 -15.39 -25.75
C ASN A 79 8.36 -15.51 -24.82
N THR A 80 8.40 -14.78 -23.70
CA THR A 80 9.51 -14.88 -22.73
C THR A 80 9.63 -16.27 -22.11
N ILE A 81 8.50 -16.91 -21.80
CA ILE A 81 8.51 -18.27 -21.25
C ILE A 81 9.06 -19.23 -22.32
N LEU A 82 8.63 -19.09 -23.57
CA LEU A 82 9.11 -19.93 -24.67
C LEU A 82 10.62 -19.73 -24.93
N THR A 83 11.10 -18.49 -25.01
CA THR A 83 12.53 -18.21 -25.27
C THR A 83 13.44 -18.68 -24.13
N ILE A 84 13.02 -18.52 -22.87
CA ILE A 84 13.76 -19.09 -21.73
C ILE A 84 13.87 -20.61 -21.85
N THR A 85 12.79 -21.29 -22.24
CA THR A 85 12.78 -22.76 -22.34
C THR A 85 13.53 -23.31 -23.54
N LEU A 86 13.64 -22.54 -24.63
CA LEU A 86 14.23 -23.00 -25.89
C LEU A 86 15.69 -22.53 -26.08
N THR A 87 16.06 -21.33 -25.63
CA THR A 87 17.35 -20.70 -25.97
C THR A 87 18.16 -20.21 -24.76
N THR A 88 17.76 -20.53 -23.53
CA THR A 88 18.46 -20.18 -22.26
C THR A 88 18.80 -18.69 -22.08
N SER A 89 18.17 -17.81 -22.88
CA SER A 89 18.41 -16.37 -22.88
C SER A 89 17.07 -15.63 -22.89
N PRO A 90 16.83 -14.68 -21.98
CA PRO A 90 15.58 -13.94 -21.89
C PRO A 90 15.57 -12.83 -22.94
N ALA A 91 15.29 -13.18 -24.20
CA ALA A 91 15.06 -12.21 -25.26
C ALA A 91 13.55 -12.03 -25.50
N LEU A 92 13.11 -10.77 -25.58
CA LEU A 92 11.71 -10.42 -25.90
C LEU A 92 11.40 -10.56 -27.39
N LEU A 93 12.44 -10.53 -28.23
CA LEU A 93 12.39 -10.61 -29.68
C LEU A 93 13.45 -11.62 -30.16
N PRO A 94 13.19 -12.38 -31.24
CA PRO A 94 12.01 -12.33 -32.12
C PRO A 94 10.76 -12.98 -31.48
N LEU A 95 9.58 -12.56 -31.96
CA LEU A 95 8.29 -13.17 -31.57
C LEU A 95 8.11 -14.48 -32.33
N GLN A 96 8.02 -15.60 -31.60
CA GLN A 96 7.73 -16.90 -32.19
C GLN A 96 6.23 -17.01 -32.53
N GLN A 97 5.87 -17.66 -33.63
CA GLN A 97 4.45 -17.80 -34.04
C GLN A 97 3.62 -18.55 -32.99
N GLU A 98 4.19 -19.54 -32.31
CA GLU A 98 3.54 -20.29 -31.21
C GLU A 98 3.19 -19.41 -30.00
N SER A 99 3.90 -18.29 -29.82
CA SER A 99 3.68 -17.38 -28.69
C SER A 99 2.33 -16.67 -28.74
N PHE A 100 1.75 -16.49 -29.93
CA PHE A 100 0.46 -15.82 -30.09
C PHE A 100 -0.71 -16.68 -29.58
N LEU A 101 -0.72 -17.98 -29.93
CA LEU A 101 -1.76 -18.91 -29.47
C LEU A 101 -1.61 -19.27 -28.00
N LEU A 102 -0.36 -19.43 -27.54
CA LEU A 102 -0.10 -19.61 -26.12
C LEU A 102 -0.51 -18.35 -25.33
N GLY A 103 -0.20 -17.16 -25.83
CA GLY A 103 -0.64 -15.88 -25.26
C GLY A 103 -2.17 -15.76 -25.19
N PHE A 104 -2.87 -16.21 -26.22
CA PHE A 104 -4.33 -16.31 -26.21
C PHE A 104 -4.86 -17.28 -25.15
N ALA A 105 -4.26 -18.48 -25.03
CA ALA A 105 -4.67 -19.47 -24.03
C ALA A 105 -4.42 -18.99 -22.59
N ILE A 106 -3.30 -18.30 -22.35
CA ILE A 106 -3.00 -17.65 -21.08
C ILE A 106 -4.01 -16.53 -20.80
N TRP A 107 -4.32 -15.70 -21.81
CA TRP A 107 -5.35 -14.66 -21.69
C TRP A 107 -6.73 -15.27 -21.35
N PHE A 108 -7.13 -16.35 -22.01
CA PHE A 108 -8.38 -17.07 -21.72
C PHE A 108 -8.41 -17.57 -20.27
N SER A 109 -7.31 -18.18 -19.82
CA SER A 109 -7.20 -18.72 -18.47
C SER A 109 -7.26 -17.63 -17.39
N ILE A 110 -6.51 -16.53 -17.58
CA ILE A 110 -6.42 -15.46 -16.58
C ILE A 110 -7.60 -14.48 -16.69
N THR A 111 -7.84 -13.92 -17.87
CA THR A 111 -8.89 -12.90 -18.06
C THR A 111 -10.29 -13.54 -18.12
N GLY A 112 -10.45 -14.65 -18.83
CA GLY A 112 -11.73 -15.36 -18.92
C GLY A 112 -12.10 -16.04 -17.61
N LEU A 113 -11.30 -17.02 -17.19
CA LEU A 113 -11.63 -17.85 -16.02
C LEU A 113 -11.28 -17.16 -14.70
N MET A 114 -10.03 -16.76 -14.46
CA MET A 114 -9.68 -16.22 -13.14
C MET A 114 -10.35 -14.88 -12.83
N TYR A 115 -10.54 -14.02 -13.83
CA TYR A 115 -11.11 -12.69 -13.63
C TYR A 115 -12.61 -12.62 -13.94
N ARG A 116 -13.07 -12.94 -15.15
CA ARG A 116 -14.49 -12.74 -15.53
C ARG A 116 -15.44 -13.76 -14.90
N LEU A 117 -15.06 -15.03 -14.82
CA LEU A 117 -15.88 -16.04 -14.14
C LEU A 117 -15.98 -15.76 -12.63
N SER A 118 -14.88 -15.33 -12.00
CA SER A 118 -14.84 -15.04 -10.56
C SER A 118 -15.65 -13.80 -10.15
N GLN A 119 -15.90 -12.85 -11.07
CA GLN A 119 -16.82 -11.72 -10.81
C GLN A 119 -18.22 -12.18 -10.42
N GLY A 120 -18.67 -13.35 -10.90
CA GLY A 120 -19.94 -13.94 -10.48
C GLY A 120 -19.98 -14.32 -9.00
N PHE A 121 -18.82 -14.59 -8.40
CA PHE A 121 -18.61 -15.00 -7.00
C PHE A 121 -18.19 -13.85 -6.09
N GLU A 122 -18.15 -12.62 -6.61
CA GLU A 122 -17.81 -11.45 -5.80
C GLU A 122 -18.97 -11.12 -4.85
N SER A 123 -18.75 -11.29 -3.54
CA SER A 123 -19.78 -11.07 -2.52
C SER A 123 -20.05 -9.58 -2.23
N VAL A 124 -19.28 -8.66 -2.80
CA VAL A 124 -19.28 -7.23 -2.47
C VAL A 124 -19.68 -6.42 -3.69
N ILE A 125 -20.51 -5.38 -3.51
CA ILE A 125 -20.80 -4.40 -4.56
C ILE A 125 -19.97 -3.14 -4.30
N SER A 126 -19.38 -2.58 -5.36
CA SER A 126 -18.60 -1.34 -5.24
C SER A 126 -19.43 -0.22 -4.58
N LYS A 127 -18.77 0.63 -3.77
CA LYS A 127 -19.43 1.72 -3.05
C LYS A 127 -20.21 2.65 -3.99
N ALA A 128 -19.61 3.01 -5.12
CA ALA A 128 -20.25 3.86 -6.14
C ALA A 128 -21.52 3.24 -6.71
N ASN A 129 -21.54 1.93 -6.91
CA ASN A 129 -22.70 1.21 -7.43
C ASN A 129 -23.82 1.08 -6.39
N ARG A 130 -23.47 0.91 -5.10
CA ARG A 130 -24.44 0.91 -3.99
C ARG A 130 -25.11 2.26 -3.81
N GLU A 131 -24.32 3.34 -3.76
CA GLU A 131 -24.84 4.70 -3.70
C GLU A 131 -25.71 5.00 -4.92
N PHE A 132 -25.26 4.65 -6.13
CA PHE A 132 -26.07 4.84 -7.33
C PHE A 132 -27.41 4.09 -7.26
N LEU A 133 -27.42 2.84 -6.77
CA LEU A 133 -28.67 2.10 -6.63
C LEU A 133 -29.58 2.70 -5.56
N ARG A 134 -29.03 3.12 -4.41
CA ARG A 134 -29.79 3.65 -3.27
C ARG A 134 -30.30 5.06 -3.52
N ASP A 135 -29.43 5.95 -4.00
CA ASP A 135 -29.72 7.38 -4.13
C ASP A 135 -30.71 7.64 -5.26
N PHE A 136 -30.70 6.81 -6.32
CA PHE A 136 -31.65 6.90 -7.44
C PHE A 136 -32.81 5.89 -7.35
N MET A 137 -32.91 5.13 -6.25
CA MET A 137 -33.97 4.14 -6.01
C MET A 137 -34.22 3.22 -7.21
N LEU A 138 -33.14 2.73 -7.83
CA LEU A 138 -33.23 1.96 -9.06
C LEU A 138 -33.81 0.57 -8.81
N SER A 139 -34.58 0.08 -9.78
CA SER A 139 -35.03 -1.31 -9.76
C SER A 139 -33.83 -2.26 -9.80
N GLN A 140 -33.71 -3.07 -8.75
CA GLN A 140 -32.62 -4.01 -8.52
C GLN A 140 -32.43 -5.01 -9.67
N ARG A 141 -33.55 -5.48 -10.25
CA ARG A 141 -33.53 -6.39 -11.40
C ARG A 141 -32.92 -5.77 -12.65
N ARG A 142 -33.35 -4.56 -13.02
CA ARG A 142 -32.84 -3.88 -14.23
C ARG A 142 -31.38 -3.46 -14.04
N PHE A 143 -31.01 -3.04 -12.84
CA PHE A 143 -29.62 -2.73 -12.50
C PHE A 143 -28.71 -3.95 -12.67
N LEU A 144 -29.08 -5.10 -12.11
CA LEU A 144 -28.29 -6.32 -12.25
C LEU A 144 -28.21 -6.76 -13.71
N GLN A 145 -29.33 -6.77 -14.43
CA GLN A 145 -29.33 -7.08 -15.87
C GLN A 145 -28.44 -6.14 -16.69
N SER A 146 -28.35 -4.86 -16.30
CA SER A 146 -27.42 -3.90 -16.91
C SER A 146 -25.97 -4.31 -16.75
N GLN A 147 -25.58 -4.71 -15.54
CA GLN A 147 -24.22 -5.17 -15.28
C GLN A 147 -23.91 -6.50 -15.97
N LEU A 148 -24.89 -7.39 -16.09
CA LEU A 148 -24.68 -8.72 -16.66
C LEU A 148 -24.72 -8.77 -18.18
N LEU A 149 -25.51 -7.91 -18.82
CA LEU A 149 -25.75 -7.99 -20.27
C LEU A 149 -25.03 -6.90 -21.06
N VAL A 150 -24.86 -5.70 -20.49
CA VAL A 150 -24.27 -4.57 -21.22
C VAL A 150 -22.76 -4.49 -21.00
N GLU A 151 -22.32 -4.54 -19.75
CA GLU A 151 -20.90 -4.39 -19.40
C GLU A 151 -19.99 -5.42 -20.09
N PRO A 152 -20.30 -6.74 -20.12
CA PRO A 152 -19.42 -7.74 -20.72
C PRO A 152 -19.33 -7.60 -22.23
N VAL A 153 -20.45 -7.23 -22.87
CA VAL A 153 -20.53 -6.98 -24.31
C VAL A 153 -19.70 -5.75 -24.67
N LEU A 154 -19.82 -4.64 -23.93
CA LEU A 154 -18.99 -3.46 -24.16
C LEU A 154 -17.50 -3.75 -24.00
N HIS A 155 -17.12 -4.58 -23.02
CA HIS A 155 -15.73 -5.00 -22.85
C HIS A 155 -15.25 -5.90 -23.99
N SER A 156 -16.09 -6.81 -24.46
CA SER A 156 -15.78 -7.66 -25.62
C SER A 156 -15.58 -6.83 -26.89
N LEU A 157 -16.48 -5.89 -27.17
CA LEU A 157 -16.37 -4.96 -28.28
C LEU A 157 -15.08 -4.13 -28.21
N ALA A 158 -14.65 -3.73 -27.01
CA ALA A 158 -13.40 -3.00 -26.81
C ALA A 158 -12.14 -3.82 -27.15
N TYR A 159 -12.22 -5.15 -27.24
CA TYR A 159 -11.12 -6.00 -27.68
C TYR A 159 -11.06 -6.20 -29.21
N ILE A 160 -12.08 -5.80 -29.99
CA ILE A 160 -12.13 -6.06 -31.44
C ILE A 160 -10.83 -5.67 -32.17
N PRO A 161 -10.27 -4.46 -32.00
CA PRO A 161 -9.04 -4.09 -32.71
C PRO A 161 -7.86 -4.97 -32.33
N ALA A 162 -7.75 -5.35 -31.04
CA ALA A 162 -6.70 -6.22 -30.55
C ALA A 162 -6.84 -7.66 -31.10
N TRP A 163 -8.08 -8.16 -31.20
CA TRP A 163 -8.34 -9.47 -31.79
C TRP A 163 -8.05 -9.53 -33.27
N ILE A 164 -8.37 -8.50 -34.03
CA ILE A 164 -8.05 -8.42 -35.46
C ILE A 164 -6.54 -8.52 -35.65
N VAL A 165 -5.77 -7.72 -34.92
CA VAL A 165 -4.30 -7.73 -35.02
C VAL A 165 -3.73 -9.08 -34.59
N LEU A 166 -4.19 -9.66 -33.47
CA LEU A 166 -3.72 -10.97 -33.03
C LEU A 166 -4.06 -12.08 -34.04
N SER A 167 -5.26 -12.05 -34.62
CA SER A 167 -5.70 -13.04 -35.61
C SER A 167 -4.86 -12.97 -36.88
N MET A 168 -4.50 -11.75 -37.32
CA MET A 168 -3.61 -11.53 -38.47
C MET A 168 -2.19 -12.05 -38.20
N LEU A 169 -1.62 -11.73 -37.03
CA LEU A 169 -0.27 -12.14 -36.64
C LEU A 169 -0.14 -13.64 -36.38
N ALA A 170 -1.17 -14.26 -35.82
CA ALA A 170 -1.21 -15.69 -35.55
C ALA A 170 -1.62 -16.54 -36.78
N HIS A 171 -2.02 -15.91 -37.89
CA HIS A 171 -2.63 -16.56 -39.06
C HIS A 171 -3.86 -17.44 -38.74
N GLN A 172 -4.59 -17.12 -37.67
CA GLN A 172 -5.76 -17.89 -37.21
C GLN A 172 -6.94 -16.97 -36.93
N TRP A 173 -7.89 -16.90 -37.87
CA TRP A 173 -9.07 -16.04 -37.78
C TRP A 173 -10.10 -16.48 -36.74
N LEU A 174 -10.07 -17.74 -36.29
CA LEU A 174 -10.97 -18.23 -35.22
C LEU A 174 -10.72 -17.57 -33.86
N ILE A 175 -9.56 -16.93 -33.64
CA ILE A 175 -9.27 -16.19 -32.41
C ILE A 175 -10.30 -15.07 -32.18
N LEU A 176 -10.76 -14.41 -33.24
CA LEU A 176 -11.70 -13.30 -33.16
C LEU A 176 -13.08 -13.70 -32.57
N PRO A 177 -13.86 -14.62 -33.19
CA PRO A 177 -15.16 -15.00 -32.65
C PRO A 177 -15.05 -15.63 -31.25
N VAL A 178 -13.99 -16.41 -31.01
CA VAL A 178 -13.74 -17.03 -29.71
C VAL A 178 -13.43 -15.98 -28.64
N GLY A 179 -12.50 -15.06 -28.92
CA GLY A 179 -12.13 -13.98 -28.02
C GLY A 179 -13.30 -13.07 -27.67
N LEU A 180 -14.20 -12.82 -28.62
CA LEU A 180 -15.41 -12.02 -28.40
C LEU A 180 -16.42 -12.70 -27.48
N LEU A 181 -16.57 -14.03 -27.57
CA LEU A 181 -17.54 -14.76 -26.76
C LEU A 181 -17.03 -15.11 -25.36
N ILE A 182 -15.72 -15.24 -25.16
CA ILE A 182 -15.13 -15.61 -23.86
C ILE A 182 -15.56 -14.71 -22.70
N ILE A 183 -15.54 -13.39 -22.89
CA ILE A 183 -15.87 -12.44 -21.81
C ILE A 183 -17.34 -12.56 -21.38
N PRO A 184 -18.33 -12.44 -22.28
CA PRO A 184 -19.73 -12.59 -21.89
C PRO A 184 -20.06 -14.00 -21.41
N THR A 185 -19.51 -15.05 -22.02
CA THR A 185 -19.74 -16.45 -21.59
C THR A 185 -19.23 -16.69 -20.18
N ALA A 186 -17.97 -16.34 -19.89
CA ALA A 186 -17.37 -16.58 -18.58
C ALA A 186 -18.08 -15.80 -17.48
N GLN A 187 -18.39 -14.52 -17.71
CA GLN A 187 -19.08 -13.72 -16.71
C GLN A 187 -20.50 -14.26 -16.44
N LEU A 188 -21.28 -14.55 -17.48
CA LEU A 188 -22.62 -15.10 -17.30
C LEU A 188 -22.59 -16.48 -16.65
N ALA A 189 -21.63 -17.35 -17.01
CA ALA A 189 -21.45 -18.66 -16.39
C ALA A 189 -21.14 -18.55 -14.89
N GLY A 190 -20.36 -17.54 -14.49
CA GLY A 190 -20.03 -17.30 -13.08
C GLY A 190 -21.27 -16.94 -12.27
N TYR A 191 -22.07 -16.01 -12.80
CA TYR A 191 -23.34 -15.62 -12.18
C TYR A 191 -24.38 -16.74 -12.20
N ALA A 192 -24.45 -17.52 -13.29
CA ALA A 192 -25.30 -18.71 -13.38
C ALA A 192 -24.99 -19.73 -12.28
N CYS A 193 -23.70 -20.01 -12.07
CA CYS A 193 -23.24 -20.91 -11.03
C CYS A 193 -23.57 -20.36 -9.62
N HIS A 194 -23.35 -19.07 -9.40
CA HIS A 194 -23.71 -18.44 -8.12
C HIS A 194 -25.23 -18.45 -7.87
N PHE A 195 -26.04 -18.19 -8.89
CA PHE A 195 -27.50 -18.28 -8.78
C PHE A 195 -27.98 -19.70 -8.51
N TRP A 196 -27.31 -20.71 -9.07
CA TRP A 196 -27.56 -22.10 -8.72
C TRP A 196 -27.24 -22.37 -7.24
N PHE A 197 -26.11 -21.90 -6.72
CA PHE A 197 -25.80 -21.98 -5.29
C PHE A 197 -26.84 -21.25 -4.42
N CYS A 198 -27.30 -20.07 -4.83
CA CYS A 198 -28.31 -19.30 -4.11
C CYS A 198 -29.66 -20.05 -4.06
N LYS A 199 -30.04 -20.76 -5.12
CA LYS A 199 -31.26 -21.61 -5.12
C LYS A 199 -31.16 -22.75 -4.09
N HIS A 200 -29.95 -23.24 -3.83
CA HIS A 200 -29.65 -24.27 -2.82
C HIS A 200 -29.25 -23.69 -1.45
N HIS A 201 -29.56 -22.42 -1.18
CA HIS A 201 -29.26 -21.73 0.08
C HIS A 201 -27.76 -21.63 0.44
N ILE A 202 -26.86 -21.78 -0.54
CA ILE A 202 -25.42 -21.61 -0.37
C ILE A 202 -25.04 -20.19 -0.81
N TRP A 203 -24.73 -19.33 0.16
CA TRP A 203 -24.30 -17.96 -0.08
C TRP A 203 -22.78 -17.86 -0.16
N VAL A 204 -22.25 -17.39 -1.29
CA VAL A 204 -20.80 -17.27 -1.51
C VAL A 204 -20.29 -16.03 -0.78
N ARG A 205 -19.53 -16.26 0.29
CA ARG A 205 -18.88 -15.20 1.07
C ARG A 205 -17.52 -14.81 0.50
N ARG A 206 -16.99 -13.69 0.98
CA ARG A 206 -15.66 -13.22 0.62
C ARG A 206 -14.59 -14.26 1.00
N TRP A 207 -13.66 -14.52 0.08
CA TRP A 207 -12.56 -15.51 0.23
C TRP A 207 -13.05 -16.95 0.43
N SER A 208 -14.24 -17.26 -0.09
CA SER A 208 -14.74 -18.61 -0.10
C SER A 208 -13.85 -19.57 -0.91
N TRP A 209 -13.96 -20.86 -0.60
CA TRP A 209 -13.20 -21.91 -1.29
C TRP A 209 -13.47 -21.91 -2.81
N GLN A 210 -14.66 -21.47 -3.25
CA GLN A 210 -14.99 -21.37 -4.68
C GLN A 210 -14.04 -20.42 -5.42
N ASN A 211 -13.71 -19.27 -4.84
CA ASN A 211 -12.77 -18.32 -5.46
C ASN A 211 -11.35 -18.90 -5.55
N TRP A 212 -10.92 -19.65 -4.54
CA TRP A 212 -9.63 -20.35 -4.56
C TRP A 212 -9.59 -21.48 -5.59
N VAL A 213 -10.68 -22.24 -5.72
CA VAL A 213 -10.81 -23.29 -6.74
C VAL A 213 -10.75 -22.69 -8.14
N LEU A 214 -11.42 -21.57 -8.40
CA LEU A 214 -11.35 -20.88 -9.70
C LEU A 214 -9.95 -20.34 -10.01
N LEU A 215 -9.26 -19.80 -9.01
CA LEU A 215 -7.88 -19.34 -9.15
C LEU A 215 -6.94 -20.50 -9.48
N LEU A 216 -7.06 -21.62 -8.73
CA LEU A 216 -6.28 -22.83 -8.98
C LEU A 216 -6.58 -23.38 -10.38
N LEU A 217 -7.85 -23.47 -10.76
CA LEU A 217 -8.29 -23.96 -12.07
C LEU A 217 -7.69 -23.12 -13.21
N GLY A 218 -7.76 -21.78 -13.13
CA GLY A 218 -7.16 -20.91 -14.13
C GLY A 218 -5.64 -21.06 -14.24
N LEU A 219 -4.93 -21.18 -13.11
CA LEU A 219 -3.48 -21.42 -13.12
C LEU A 219 -3.13 -22.80 -13.69
N THR A 220 -3.87 -23.85 -13.32
CA THR A 220 -3.65 -25.20 -13.86
C THR A 220 -3.88 -25.25 -15.37
N LEU A 221 -4.91 -24.58 -15.88
CA LEU A 221 -5.17 -24.51 -17.33
C LEU A 221 -4.11 -23.69 -18.07
N ALA A 222 -3.63 -22.59 -17.50
CA ALA A 222 -2.52 -21.83 -18.08
C ALA A 222 -1.23 -22.67 -18.13
N PHE A 223 -0.95 -23.44 -17.07
CA PHE A 223 0.20 -24.34 -17.01
C PHE A 223 0.06 -25.51 -18.00
N LEU A 224 -1.13 -26.12 -18.09
CA LEU A 224 -1.42 -27.16 -19.07
C LEU A 224 -1.30 -26.66 -20.51
N ALA A 225 -1.80 -25.45 -20.80
CA ALA A 225 -1.63 -24.82 -22.11
C ALA A 225 -0.16 -24.61 -22.47
N PHE A 226 0.69 -24.31 -21.48
CA PHE A 226 2.13 -24.22 -21.67
C PHE A 226 2.78 -25.60 -21.93
N LEU A 227 2.43 -26.63 -21.15
CA LEU A 227 2.94 -27.99 -21.36
C LEU A 227 2.55 -28.56 -22.73
N GLN A 228 1.32 -28.31 -23.15
CA GLN A 228 0.74 -28.78 -24.41
C GLN A 228 0.86 -27.76 -25.55
N ARG A 229 1.76 -26.78 -25.44
CA ARG A 229 1.91 -25.68 -26.41
C ARG A 229 2.00 -26.14 -27.88
N ASN A 230 2.69 -27.25 -28.14
CA ASN A 230 2.87 -27.79 -29.50
C ASN A 230 1.57 -28.35 -30.11
N THR A 231 0.55 -28.59 -29.28
CA THR A 231 -0.77 -29.09 -29.71
C THR A 231 -1.80 -27.97 -29.90
N LEU A 232 -1.47 -26.72 -29.51
CA LEU A 232 -2.36 -25.59 -29.68
C LEU A 232 -2.46 -25.22 -31.16
N ASN A 233 -3.55 -25.66 -31.78
CA ASN A 233 -3.85 -25.40 -33.19
C ASN A 233 -5.30 -24.94 -33.39
N THR A 234 -5.72 -24.74 -34.63
CA THR A 234 -7.09 -24.34 -35.00
C THR A 234 -8.17 -25.23 -34.38
N TYR A 235 -7.90 -26.54 -34.20
CA TYR A 235 -8.81 -27.46 -33.53
C TYR A 235 -9.11 -27.08 -32.07
N PHE A 236 -8.11 -26.60 -31.32
CA PHE A 236 -8.31 -26.12 -29.94
C PHE A 236 -9.30 -24.96 -29.92
N LEU A 237 -9.15 -23.99 -30.83
CA LEU A 237 -10.06 -22.84 -30.95
C LEU A 237 -11.48 -23.28 -31.34
N LEU A 238 -11.60 -24.25 -32.26
CA LEU A 238 -12.88 -24.78 -32.70
C LEU A 238 -13.63 -25.51 -31.57
N VAL A 239 -12.95 -26.39 -30.83
CA VAL A 239 -13.52 -27.07 -29.67
C VAL A 239 -13.98 -26.06 -28.62
N LEU A 240 -13.15 -25.06 -28.35
CA LEU A 240 -13.44 -24.03 -27.36
C LEU A 240 -14.63 -23.15 -27.79
N LEU A 241 -14.79 -22.86 -29.09
CA LEU A 241 -15.98 -22.20 -29.63
C LEU A 241 -17.25 -23.06 -29.46
N LEU A 242 -17.18 -24.34 -29.82
CA LEU A 242 -18.32 -25.27 -29.71
C LEU A 242 -18.80 -25.45 -28.28
N ILE A 243 -17.89 -25.41 -27.29
CA ILE A 243 -18.23 -25.49 -25.86
C ILE A 243 -18.82 -24.17 -25.35
N GLN A 244 -18.34 -23.02 -25.84
CA GLN A 244 -18.79 -21.71 -25.37
C GLN A 244 -20.23 -21.39 -25.72
N ILE A 245 -20.69 -21.77 -26.91
CA ILE A 245 -22.04 -21.50 -27.40
C ILE A 245 -23.11 -22.08 -26.45
N PRO A 246 -23.13 -23.38 -26.10
CA PRO A 246 -24.13 -23.93 -25.18
C PRO A 246 -24.01 -23.33 -23.78
N ILE A 247 -22.79 -23.09 -23.28
CA ILE A 247 -22.59 -22.44 -21.97
C ILE A 247 -23.20 -21.04 -21.97
N LEU A 248 -23.04 -20.27 -23.06
CA LEU A 248 -23.64 -18.94 -23.20
C LEU A 248 -25.17 -19.01 -23.08
N PHE A 249 -25.80 -19.91 -23.82
CA PHE A 249 -27.26 -20.02 -23.84
C PHE A 249 -27.82 -20.50 -22.50
N ILE A 250 -27.19 -21.51 -21.88
CA ILE A 250 -27.60 -22.03 -20.57
C ILE A 250 -27.44 -20.93 -19.50
N SER A 251 -26.29 -20.27 -19.48
CA SER A 251 -26.02 -19.21 -18.51
C SER A 251 -26.94 -18.01 -18.70
N LEU A 252 -27.18 -17.56 -19.93
CA LEU A 252 -28.11 -16.48 -20.24
C LEU A 252 -29.54 -16.82 -19.77
N ARG A 253 -30.02 -18.03 -20.05
CA ARG A 253 -31.34 -18.49 -19.60
C ARG A 253 -31.44 -18.48 -18.08
N SER A 254 -30.41 -18.98 -17.38
CA SER A 254 -30.39 -19.03 -15.92
C SER A 254 -30.41 -17.64 -15.27
N VAL A 255 -29.70 -16.67 -15.86
CA VAL A 255 -29.63 -15.29 -15.38
C VAL A 255 -30.96 -14.56 -15.57
N LEU A 256 -31.64 -14.79 -16.70
CA LEU A 256 -32.94 -14.17 -16.98
C LEU A 256 -34.07 -14.77 -16.13
N ALA A 257 -34.00 -16.08 -15.84
CA ALA A 257 -34.96 -16.83 -15.03
C ALA A 257 -34.66 -16.81 -13.52
N PHE A 258 -33.73 -15.96 -13.06
CA PHE A 258 -33.44 -15.84 -11.64
C PHE A 258 -34.43 -14.90 -10.94
N ASP A 259 -35.18 -15.44 -9.97
CA ASP A 259 -36.28 -14.72 -9.32
C ASP A 259 -35.85 -14.01 -8.02
N LYS A 260 -34.86 -14.55 -7.28
CA LYS A 260 -34.37 -14.03 -6.00
C LYS A 260 -33.37 -12.88 -6.13
N VAL A 261 -33.56 -11.99 -7.11
CA VAL A 261 -32.62 -10.88 -7.40
C VAL A 261 -32.49 -9.92 -6.22
N THR A 262 -33.59 -9.67 -5.51
CA THR A 262 -33.63 -8.78 -4.36
C THR A 262 -32.80 -9.30 -3.21
N GLU A 263 -33.07 -10.54 -2.76
CA GLU A 263 -32.28 -11.22 -1.73
C GLU A 263 -30.79 -11.27 -2.08
N PHE A 264 -30.48 -11.50 -3.35
CA PHE A 264 -29.10 -11.54 -3.84
C PHE A 264 -28.37 -10.21 -3.69
N LEU A 265 -29.00 -9.11 -4.10
CA LEU A 265 -28.37 -7.79 -3.99
C LEU A 265 -28.34 -7.29 -2.55
N THR A 266 -29.35 -7.58 -1.73
CA THR A 266 -29.33 -7.20 -0.30
C THR A 266 -28.19 -7.89 0.44
N PHE A 267 -28.00 -9.20 0.22
CA PHE A 267 -26.86 -9.94 0.77
C PHE A 267 -25.52 -9.28 0.41
N ARG A 268 -25.31 -8.95 -0.88
CA ARG A 268 -24.06 -8.29 -1.30
C ARG A 268 -23.88 -6.89 -0.73
N MET A 269 -24.97 -6.16 -0.47
CA MET A 269 -24.92 -4.85 0.17
C MET A 269 -24.50 -4.95 1.64
N GLU A 270 -25.05 -5.90 2.37
CA GLU A 270 -24.72 -6.14 3.78
C GLU A 270 -23.25 -6.53 3.95
N GLU A 271 -22.77 -7.50 3.17
CA GLU A 271 -21.35 -7.90 3.13
C GLU A 271 -20.44 -6.69 2.83
N SER A 272 -20.86 -5.84 1.88
CA SER A 272 -20.11 -4.64 1.56
C SER A 272 -20.13 -3.58 2.68
N LEU A 273 -21.23 -3.45 3.41
CA LEU A 273 -21.33 -2.52 4.55
C LEU A 273 -20.50 -3.00 5.74
N ALA A 274 -20.50 -4.32 6.00
CA ALA A 274 -19.65 -4.93 7.01
C ALA A 274 -18.16 -4.69 6.70
N LEU A 275 -17.78 -4.81 5.42
CA LEU A 275 -16.44 -4.49 4.94
C LEU A 275 -16.09 -3.01 5.13
N ASP A 276 -16.99 -2.09 4.76
CA ASP A 276 -16.78 -0.66 4.95
C ASP A 276 -16.60 -0.33 6.44
N LYS A 277 -17.43 -0.92 7.32
CA LYS A 277 -17.30 -0.75 8.77
C LYS A 277 -15.96 -1.25 9.29
N LYS A 278 -15.48 -2.40 8.79
CA LYS A 278 -14.17 -2.93 9.16
C LYS A 278 -13.03 -2.03 8.67
N ILE A 279 -13.10 -1.54 7.44
CA ILE A 279 -12.12 -0.58 6.90
C ILE A 279 -12.15 0.70 7.72
N LEU A 280 -13.35 1.25 7.98
CA LEU A 280 -13.57 2.44 8.77
C LEU A 280 -12.98 2.27 10.18
N GLN A 281 -13.16 1.12 10.84
CA GLN A 281 -12.53 0.83 12.13
C GLN A 281 -11.00 0.70 12.05
N MET A 282 -10.46 0.21 10.92
CA MET A 282 -9.02 0.20 10.71
C MET A 282 -8.45 1.59 10.42
N THR A 283 -9.25 2.51 9.89
CA THR A 283 -8.86 3.87 9.48
C THR A 283 -9.33 4.97 10.43
N GLN A 284 -10.25 4.70 11.36
CA GLN A 284 -10.70 5.62 12.40
C GLN A 284 -9.65 5.66 13.53
N GLY A 285 -9.13 6.86 13.77
CA GLY A 285 -8.00 7.13 14.66
C GLY A 285 -6.71 7.31 13.87
N ASN A 286 -5.96 8.38 14.16
CA ASN A 286 -4.64 8.55 13.55
C ASN A 286 -3.76 7.35 13.85
N GLU A 287 -3.00 6.93 12.84
CA GLU A 287 -1.96 5.90 12.95
C GLU A 287 -1.00 6.20 14.13
N TYR A 288 -0.81 7.49 14.44
CA TYR A 288 -0.06 8.01 15.58
C TYR A 288 -0.66 7.66 16.95
N THR A 289 -1.97 7.84 17.13
CA THR A 289 -2.68 7.60 18.39
C THR A 289 -2.91 6.12 18.64
N ARG A 290 -3.22 5.38 17.57
CA ARG A 290 -3.44 3.94 17.61
C ARG A 290 -2.24 3.20 18.19
N GLN A 291 -1.01 3.60 17.85
CA GLN A 291 0.19 2.97 18.43
C GLN A 291 0.31 3.18 19.94
N GLY A 292 -0.11 4.34 20.47
CA GLY A 292 -0.14 4.60 21.91
C GLY A 292 -1.23 3.81 22.63
N LEU A 293 -2.44 3.75 22.05
CA LEU A 293 -3.57 2.97 22.60
C LEU A 293 -3.29 1.46 22.60
N LEU A 294 -2.68 0.93 21.53
CA LEU A 294 -2.25 -0.48 21.49
C LEU A 294 -1.23 -0.82 22.59
N MET A 295 -0.44 0.16 23.05
CA MET A 295 0.47 -0.05 24.19
C MET A 295 -0.31 -0.19 25.50
N GLN A 296 -1.48 0.45 25.64
CA GLN A 296 -2.37 0.27 26.79
C GLN A 296 -3.02 -1.12 26.79
N GLU A 297 -3.56 -1.56 25.65
CA GLU A 297 -4.18 -2.88 25.54
C GLU A 297 -3.21 -4.04 25.84
N THR A 298 -1.92 -3.85 25.53
CA THR A 298 -0.88 -4.87 25.71
C THR A 298 -0.13 -4.77 27.03
N LEU A 299 -0.48 -3.81 27.90
CA LEU A 299 0.15 -3.65 29.20
C LEU A 299 -0.20 -4.80 30.14
N ARG A 300 0.82 -5.34 30.79
CA ARG A 300 0.69 -6.24 31.94
C ARG A 300 1.54 -5.68 33.07
N LEU A 301 0.93 -5.43 34.23
CA LEU A 301 1.65 -4.91 35.39
C LEU A 301 2.63 -5.98 35.90
N ARG A 302 3.90 -5.60 36.05
CA ARG A 302 4.98 -6.47 36.55
C ARG A 302 5.57 -5.84 37.81
N LYS A 303 6.33 -6.63 38.59
CA LYS A 303 7.04 -6.17 39.80
C LYS A 303 7.84 -4.91 39.48
N GLN A 304 7.44 -3.79 40.09
CA GLN A 304 8.08 -2.49 39.91
C GLN A 304 9.30 -2.41 40.82
N LYS A 305 10.40 -1.85 40.30
CA LYS A 305 11.54 -1.44 41.12
C LYS A 305 11.15 -0.24 41.96
N ASP A 306 11.66 -0.16 43.18
CA ASP A 306 11.48 1.02 44.00
C ASP A 306 12.18 2.24 43.36
N LEU A 307 11.42 3.33 43.24
CA LEU A 307 11.83 4.61 42.66
C LEU A 307 11.72 5.75 43.68
N SER A 308 11.52 5.44 44.96
CA SER A 308 11.36 6.38 46.09
C SER A 308 12.47 7.44 46.21
N HIS A 309 13.66 7.16 45.68
CA HIS A 309 14.79 8.09 45.65
C HIS A 309 14.65 9.25 44.63
N LEU A 310 13.68 9.19 43.71
CA LEU A 310 13.44 10.25 42.72
C LEU A 310 12.27 11.14 43.18
N THR A 311 12.32 12.43 42.85
CA THR A 311 11.27 13.40 43.19
C THR A 311 10.77 14.17 41.96
N GLY A 312 9.55 14.72 42.07
CA GLY A 312 8.94 15.58 41.06
C GLY A 312 8.83 14.95 39.66
N MET A 313 9.22 15.70 38.63
CA MET A 313 9.03 15.29 37.24
C MET A 313 9.93 14.11 36.83
N ALA A 314 11.08 13.94 37.47
CA ALA A 314 11.96 12.80 37.24
C ALA A 314 11.31 11.49 37.70
N TYR A 315 10.65 11.51 38.87
CA TYR A 315 9.88 10.37 39.39
C TYR A 315 8.73 9.99 38.44
N LEU A 316 7.93 10.98 38.01
CA LEU A 316 6.78 10.74 37.14
C LEU A 316 7.19 10.09 35.80
N ASN A 317 8.23 10.63 35.13
CA ASN A 317 8.70 10.01 33.90
C ASN A 317 9.37 8.65 34.16
N ALA A 318 10.09 8.48 35.27
CA ALA A 318 10.68 7.18 35.62
C ALA A 318 9.63 6.09 35.77
N LEU A 319 8.51 6.40 36.44
CA LEU A 319 7.38 5.48 36.59
C LEU A 319 6.76 5.16 35.22
N LEU A 320 6.56 6.16 34.37
CA LEU A 320 6.04 5.96 33.00
C LEU A 320 6.95 5.03 32.19
N PHE A 321 8.24 5.31 32.13
CA PHE A 321 9.20 4.51 31.36
C PHE A 321 9.35 3.10 31.95
N GLN A 322 9.30 2.93 33.27
CA GLN A 322 9.31 1.62 33.91
C GLN A 322 8.08 0.80 33.53
N ARG A 323 6.89 1.42 33.51
CA ARG A 323 5.63 0.77 33.12
C ARG A 323 5.68 0.27 31.67
N TYR A 324 6.24 1.05 30.76
CA TYR A 324 6.30 0.72 29.32
C TYR A 324 7.62 0.09 28.87
N GLN A 325 8.59 -0.12 29.77
CA GLN A 325 9.94 -0.57 29.45
C GLN A 325 9.96 -1.87 28.67
N HIS A 326 9.13 -2.85 29.07
CA HIS A 326 9.07 -4.15 28.42
C HIS A 326 8.61 -4.04 26.96
N ILE A 327 7.64 -3.16 26.67
CA ILE A 327 7.14 -2.95 25.30
C ILE A 327 8.24 -2.32 24.44
N LEU A 328 8.92 -1.29 24.96
CA LEU A 328 10.04 -0.63 24.27
C LEU A 328 11.20 -1.61 24.00
N ILE A 329 11.60 -2.40 24.99
CA ILE A 329 12.67 -3.41 24.84
C ILE A 329 12.25 -4.50 23.84
N LYS A 330 11.00 -4.97 23.88
CA LYS A 330 10.51 -5.97 22.91
C LYS A 330 10.60 -5.45 21.48
N ARG A 331 10.26 -4.17 21.25
CA ARG A 331 10.38 -3.54 19.93
C ARG A 331 11.85 -3.33 19.52
N LEU A 332 12.70 -2.90 20.46
CA LEU A 332 14.16 -2.81 20.24
C LEU A 332 14.74 -4.16 19.83
N LYS A 333 14.41 -5.24 20.55
CA LYS A 333 14.86 -6.61 20.25
C LYS A 333 14.45 -7.05 18.83
N LYS A 334 13.22 -6.74 18.40
CA LYS A 334 12.78 -7.03 17.03
C LYS A 334 13.62 -6.29 15.98
N ARG A 335 13.95 -5.02 16.22
CA ARG A 335 14.78 -4.22 15.32
C ARG A 335 16.23 -4.70 15.28
N LEU A 336 16.79 -5.08 16.44
CA LEU A 336 18.12 -5.70 16.52
C LEU A 336 18.15 -7.05 15.79
N ALA A 337 17.13 -7.88 15.94
CA ALA A 337 17.02 -9.15 15.21
C ALA A 337 16.99 -8.90 13.69
N PHE A 338 16.22 -7.91 13.23
CA PHE A 338 16.19 -7.53 11.82
C PHE A 338 17.53 -7.00 11.33
N LEU A 339 18.22 -6.18 12.14
CA LEU A 339 19.54 -5.66 11.83
C LEU A 339 20.58 -6.77 11.66
N LEU A 340 20.47 -7.86 12.44
CA LEU A 340 21.38 -9.01 12.38
C LEU A 340 21.10 -9.96 11.21
N LEU A 341 19.89 -9.97 10.64
CA LEU A 341 19.56 -10.85 9.50
C LEU A 341 20.44 -10.59 8.28
N VAL A 342 20.72 -9.33 7.97
CA VAL A 342 21.52 -8.94 6.81
C VAL A 342 22.95 -9.49 6.88
N PRO A 343 23.75 -9.22 7.93
CA PRO A 343 25.09 -9.79 8.03
C PRO A 343 25.08 -11.32 8.10
N ILE A 344 24.10 -11.94 8.78
CA ILE A 344 23.97 -13.40 8.80
C ILE A 344 23.81 -13.95 7.38
N LEU A 345 22.91 -13.35 6.57
CA LEU A 345 22.71 -13.75 5.19
C LEU A 345 24.01 -13.63 4.37
N PHE A 346 24.73 -12.50 4.48
CA PHE A 346 26.01 -12.33 3.80
C PHE A 346 27.05 -13.37 4.23
N THR A 347 27.16 -13.66 5.54
CA THR A 347 28.08 -14.70 6.03
C THR A 347 27.70 -16.09 5.54
N THR A 348 26.40 -16.43 5.46
CA THR A 348 25.97 -17.72 4.91
C THR A 348 26.29 -17.86 3.43
N ILE A 349 26.09 -16.80 2.64
CA ILE A 349 26.44 -16.77 1.22
C ILE A 349 27.95 -16.91 1.03
N ALA A 350 28.75 -16.19 1.83
CA ALA A 350 30.21 -16.29 1.80
C ALA A 350 30.70 -17.72 2.12
N LEU A 351 30.07 -18.39 3.10
CA LEU A 351 30.36 -19.79 3.41
C LEU A 351 30.05 -20.73 2.25
N PHE A 352 28.91 -20.55 1.55
CA PHE A 352 28.58 -21.36 0.36
C PHE A 352 29.55 -21.12 -0.81
N LEU A 353 29.99 -19.89 -1.00
CA LEU A 353 30.90 -19.50 -2.08
C LEU A 353 32.37 -19.81 -1.78
N HIS A 354 32.71 -20.25 -0.56
CA HIS A 354 34.08 -20.49 -0.09
C HIS A 354 35.02 -19.26 -0.22
N GLU A 355 34.45 -18.07 -0.35
CA GLU A 355 35.19 -16.81 -0.53
C GLU A 355 34.90 -15.88 0.65
N PRO A 356 35.93 -15.49 1.44
CA PRO A 356 35.73 -14.62 2.59
C PRO A 356 35.32 -13.21 2.13
N PHE A 357 34.10 -12.81 2.45
CA PHE A 357 33.64 -11.45 2.18
C PHE A 357 34.34 -10.45 3.10
N LYS A 358 35.12 -9.53 2.53
CA LYS A 358 35.73 -8.40 3.24
C LYS A 358 35.34 -7.09 2.57
N LEU A 359 34.71 -6.18 3.30
CA LEU A 359 34.34 -4.87 2.76
C LEU A 359 35.54 -3.91 2.79
N PRO A 360 36.07 -3.44 1.65
CA PRO A 360 37.19 -2.51 1.61
C PRO A 360 36.79 -1.12 2.11
N GLU A 361 37.77 -0.31 2.56
CA GLU A 361 37.53 1.05 3.10
C GLU A 361 36.74 1.95 2.15
N LYS A 362 37.13 1.99 0.86
CA LYS A 362 36.41 2.75 -0.17
C LYS A 362 34.95 2.29 -0.31
N GLY A 363 34.70 0.99 -0.11
CA GLY A 363 33.36 0.41 -0.08
C GLY A 363 32.57 0.87 1.15
N LEU A 364 33.21 0.87 2.32
CA LEU A 364 32.59 1.36 3.56
C LEU A 364 32.22 2.85 3.45
N ILE A 365 33.11 3.71 2.96
CA ILE A 365 32.84 5.15 2.79
C ILE A 365 31.59 5.38 1.92
N ARG A 366 31.39 4.57 0.87
CA ARG A 366 30.18 4.63 0.03
C ARG A 366 28.91 4.14 0.75
N LEU A 367 29.04 3.30 1.76
CA LEU A 367 27.94 2.72 2.53
C LEU A 367 27.54 3.59 3.73
N LEU A 368 28.47 4.37 4.29
CA LEU A 368 28.24 5.24 5.44
C LEU A 368 27.00 6.16 5.30
N PRO A 369 26.71 6.79 4.15
CA PRO A 369 25.48 7.55 3.97
C PRO A 369 24.19 6.76 4.25
N MET A 370 24.17 5.44 3.94
CA MET A 370 23.02 4.58 4.19
C MET A 370 22.75 4.37 5.69
N THR A 371 23.75 4.55 6.56
CA THR A 371 23.59 4.36 8.00
C THR A 371 22.55 5.31 8.59
N LEU A 372 22.34 6.51 8.00
CA LEU A 372 21.24 7.41 8.40
C LEU A 372 19.87 6.77 8.22
N MET A 373 19.65 6.06 7.10
CA MET A 373 18.38 5.38 6.85
C MET A 373 18.19 4.19 7.81
N VAL A 374 19.26 3.44 8.06
CA VAL A 374 19.24 2.34 9.03
C VAL A 374 18.91 2.86 10.43
N MET A 375 19.51 3.98 10.83
CA MET A 375 19.24 4.65 12.10
C MET A 375 17.82 5.20 12.17
N TYR A 376 17.30 5.81 11.10
CA TYR A 376 15.91 6.26 11.02
C TYR A 376 14.93 5.10 11.26
N ALA A 377 15.08 4.00 10.54
CA ALA A 377 14.23 2.81 10.68
C ALA A 377 14.37 2.14 12.05
N GLY A 378 15.59 2.15 12.61
CA GLY A 378 15.92 1.61 13.93
C GLY A 378 15.45 2.45 15.11
N SER A 379 15.20 3.75 14.91
CA SER A 379 14.96 4.72 15.99
C SER A 379 13.60 4.59 16.67
N LEU A 380 13.58 4.64 18.00
CA LEU A 380 12.37 4.55 18.82
C LEU A 380 11.72 5.92 19.13
N GLY A 381 12.29 7.03 18.64
CA GLY A 381 11.87 8.41 18.96
C GLY A 381 10.37 8.62 18.80
N LYS A 382 9.85 8.44 17.58
CA LYS A 382 8.42 8.53 17.26
C LYS A 382 7.52 7.72 18.20
N GLN A 383 7.92 6.49 18.53
CA GLN A 383 7.12 5.60 19.40
C GLN A 383 7.12 6.07 20.85
N ILE A 384 8.25 6.61 21.33
CA ILE A 384 8.36 7.17 22.68
C ILE A 384 7.51 8.44 22.78
N THR A 385 7.60 9.34 21.80
CA THR A 385 6.76 10.55 21.74
C THR A 385 5.27 10.21 21.77
N GLN A 386 4.84 9.20 20.99
CA GLN A 386 3.46 8.71 20.99
C GLN A 386 3.04 8.14 22.35
N MET A 387 3.90 7.30 22.94
CA MET A 387 3.65 6.69 24.25
C MET A 387 3.48 7.76 25.34
N VAL A 388 4.38 8.74 25.34
CA VAL A 388 4.39 9.84 26.30
C VAL A 388 3.15 10.72 26.14
N PHE A 389 2.77 11.05 24.90
CA PHE A 389 1.58 11.87 24.65
C PHE A 389 0.30 11.20 25.17
N VAL A 390 0.03 9.98 24.70
CA VAL A 390 -1.24 9.26 24.97
C VAL A 390 -1.37 8.87 26.44
N ASN A 391 -0.27 8.53 27.11
CA ASN A 391 -0.33 7.92 28.45
C ASN A 391 0.04 8.87 29.59
N CYS A 392 0.45 10.10 29.29
CA CYS A 392 0.87 11.06 30.28
C CYS A 392 0.43 12.47 29.91
N ASP A 393 0.93 13.01 28.80
CA ASP A 393 0.81 14.45 28.54
C ASP A 393 -0.61 14.89 28.24
N ILE A 394 -1.44 14.04 27.60
CA ILE A 394 -2.85 14.38 27.34
C ILE A 394 -3.62 14.69 28.63
N ALA A 395 -3.37 13.94 29.70
CA ALA A 395 -4.01 14.18 30.99
C ALA A 395 -3.28 15.27 31.79
N MET A 396 -1.95 15.25 31.79
CA MET A 396 -1.14 16.12 32.65
C MET A 396 -1.11 17.58 32.21
N LEU A 397 -1.27 17.87 30.90
CA LEU A 397 -1.22 19.23 30.36
C LEU A 397 -2.39 20.12 30.81
N HIS A 398 -3.45 19.56 31.38
CA HIS A 398 -4.52 20.34 32.01
C HIS A 398 -4.04 21.06 33.28
N TYR A 399 -3.04 20.51 33.98
CA TYR A 399 -2.59 21.06 35.24
C TYR A 399 -1.57 22.20 35.04
N PRO A 400 -1.72 23.35 35.73
CA PRO A 400 -0.78 24.48 35.63
C PRO A 400 0.67 24.13 35.99
N PHE A 401 0.89 23.36 37.06
CA PHE A 401 2.25 22.97 37.51
C PHE A 401 3.02 22.20 36.45
N TYR A 402 2.31 21.46 35.58
CA TYR A 402 2.90 20.68 34.50
C TYR A 402 3.37 21.55 33.33
N ARG A 403 2.79 22.74 33.19
CA ARG A 403 3.08 23.73 32.13
C ARG A 403 4.17 24.73 32.55
N GLU A 404 4.74 24.57 33.74
CA GLU A 404 5.84 25.40 34.17
C GLU A 404 7.11 25.14 33.35
N PRO A 405 7.89 26.17 33.00
CA PRO A 405 9.10 26.01 32.21
C PRO A 405 10.07 24.98 32.78
N LYS A 406 10.26 24.97 34.10
CA LYS A 406 11.16 24.04 34.80
C LYS A 406 10.69 22.58 34.61
N THR A 407 9.39 22.33 34.77
CA THR A 407 8.80 20.99 34.63
C THR A 407 8.85 20.49 33.19
N ILE A 408 8.53 21.34 32.21
CA ILE A 408 8.58 20.99 30.78
C ILE A 408 10.00 20.58 30.37
N LEU A 409 11.00 21.38 30.76
CA LEU A 409 12.40 21.12 30.43
C LEU A 409 12.95 19.89 31.15
N ALA A 410 12.63 19.71 32.43
CA ALA A 410 13.00 18.51 33.18
C ALA A 410 12.41 17.24 32.53
N GLY A 411 11.13 17.30 32.12
CA GLY A 411 10.46 16.22 31.41
C GLY A 411 11.11 15.92 30.07
N PHE A 412 11.39 16.97 29.27
CA PHE A 412 12.06 16.83 27.99
C PHE A 412 13.41 16.13 28.14
N ASN A 413 14.26 16.63 29.05
CA ASN A 413 15.59 16.09 29.28
C ASN A 413 15.54 14.61 29.68
N TYR A 414 14.65 14.25 30.61
CA TYR A 414 14.48 12.85 31.01
C TYR A 414 14.11 11.97 29.81
N ARG A 415 13.10 12.37 29.02
CA ARG A 415 12.62 11.63 27.84
C ARG A 415 13.67 11.52 26.76
N PHE A 416 14.42 12.60 26.53
CA PHE A 416 15.53 12.64 25.59
C PHE A 416 16.62 11.65 26.00
N PHE A 417 17.07 11.66 27.26
CA PHE A 417 18.07 10.70 27.75
C PHE A 417 17.61 9.24 27.67
N GLN A 418 16.34 8.95 27.97
CA GLN A 418 15.81 7.58 27.83
C GLN A 418 15.76 7.13 26.37
N THR A 419 15.36 8.03 25.48
CA THR A 419 15.35 7.77 24.03
C THR A 419 16.76 7.54 23.52
N LEU A 420 17.71 8.38 23.94
CA LEU A 420 19.12 8.26 23.63
C LEU A 420 19.66 6.90 24.09
N LYS A 421 19.42 6.51 25.34
CA LYS A 421 19.85 5.21 25.89
C LYS A 421 19.38 4.03 25.04
N LEU A 422 18.11 4.02 24.63
CA LEU A 422 17.55 2.93 23.83
C LEU A 422 18.11 2.92 22.40
N ASN A 423 18.21 4.09 21.76
CA ASN A 423 18.76 4.21 20.43
C ASN A 423 20.27 3.91 20.39
N SER A 424 21.02 4.23 21.45
CA SER A 424 22.45 3.91 21.59
C SER A 424 22.72 2.41 21.55
N ILE A 425 21.83 1.56 22.07
CA ILE A 425 21.98 0.10 21.98
C ILE A 425 21.95 -0.35 20.52
N PHE A 426 21.01 0.17 19.73
CA PHE A 426 20.91 -0.12 18.31
C PHE A 426 22.09 0.44 17.51
N ALA A 427 22.49 1.68 17.82
CA ALA A 427 23.63 2.35 17.21
C ALA A 427 24.94 1.60 17.45
N LEU A 428 25.16 1.11 18.67
CA LEU A 428 26.34 0.35 19.04
C LEU A 428 26.38 -1.00 18.31
N ALA A 429 25.23 -1.70 18.22
CA ALA A 429 25.12 -2.92 17.44
C ALA A 429 25.46 -2.67 15.96
N LEU A 430 24.91 -1.61 15.36
CA LEU A 430 25.22 -1.21 13.99
C LEU A 430 26.72 -0.92 13.80
N PHE A 431 27.33 -0.18 14.73
CA PHE A 431 28.75 0.14 14.69
C PHE A 431 29.61 -1.13 14.70
N PHE A 432 29.35 -2.07 15.62
CA PHE A 432 30.11 -3.32 15.67
C PHE A 432 29.88 -4.21 14.45
N ILE A 433 28.67 -4.25 13.88
CA ILE A 433 28.41 -4.95 12.62
C ILE A 433 29.26 -4.36 11.50
N ILE A 434 29.31 -3.04 11.39
CA ILE A 434 30.13 -2.36 10.38
C ILE A 434 31.61 -2.72 10.56
N LEU A 435 32.14 -2.67 11.78
CA LEU A 435 33.54 -3.07 12.05
C LEU A 435 33.80 -4.55 11.70
N ALA A 436 32.86 -5.44 12.02
CA ALA A 436 32.96 -6.85 11.71
C ALA A 436 32.99 -7.11 10.20
N MET A 437 32.27 -6.34 9.37
CA MET A 437 32.33 -6.46 7.91
C MET A 437 33.72 -6.18 7.30
N GLY A 438 34.57 -5.44 8.03
CA GLY A 438 35.98 -5.22 7.68
C GLY A 438 36.97 -6.09 8.45
N HIS A 439 36.48 -7.08 9.21
CA HIS A 439 37.26 -7.89 10.14
C HIS A 439 38.08 -7.05 11.14
N PHE A 440 37.58 -5.87 11.54
CA PHE A 440 38.27 -4.93 12.42
C PHE A 440 39.62 -4.40 11.88
N GLN A 441 39.84 -4.47 10.56
CA GLN A 441 41.08 -4.03 9.90
C GLN A 441 40.96 -2.66 9.22
N TYR A 442 40.00 -1.84 9.64
CA TYR A 442 39.86 -0.47 9.13
C TYR A 442 40.87 0.48 9.77
N SER A 443 41.31 1.49 9.01
CA SER A 443 42.13 2.57 9.54
C SER A 443 41.44 3.30 10.70
N TRP A 444 42.23 3.75 11.66
CA TRP A 444 41.73 4.46 12.84
C TRP A 444 40.88 5.69 12.48
N GLN A 445 41.28 6.42 11.44
CA GLN A 445 40.53 7.58 10.93
C GLN A 445 39.12 7.21 10.48
N LEU A 446 38.97 6.09 9.77
CA LEU A 446 37.66 5.62 9.30
C LEU A 446 36.80 5.10 10.45
N ILE A 447 37.39 4.44 11.45
CA ILE A 447 36.69 4.00 12.66
C ILE A 447 36.13 5.22 13.42
N LEU A 448 36.95 6.25 13.65
CA LEU A 448 36.52 7.48 14.31
C LEU A 448 35.44 8.22 13.51
N LEU A 449 35.59 8.31 12.19
CA LEU A 449 34.60 8.92 11.31
C LEU A 449 33.25 8.19 11.38
N THR A 450 33.29 6.85 11.35
CA THR A 450 32.10 6.00 11.48
C THR A 450 31.44 6.18 12.84
N ALA A 451 32.23 6.18 13.92
CA ALA A 451 31.74 6.41 15.28
C ALA A 451 31.09 7.78 15.42
N TYR A 452 31.70 8.84 14.86
CA TYR A 452 31.18 10.20 14.89
C TYR A 452 29.85 10.32 14.12
N LEU A 453 29.74 9.69 12.95
CA LEU A 453 28.49 9.65 12.20
C LEU A 453 27.38 8.92 12.96
N ILE A 454 27.68 7.74 13.51
CA ILE A 454 26.68 6.96 14.25
C ILE A 454 26.25 7.68 15.53
N LEU A 455 27.18 8.30 16.24
CA LEU A 455 26.90 9.08 17.43
C LEU A 455 26.01 10.29 17.11
N SER A 456 26.38 11.12 16.13
CA SER A 456 25.59 12.28 15.70
C SER A 456 24.20 11.87 15.23
N SER A 457 24.08 10.78 14.47
CA SER A 457 22.80 10.20 14.06
C SER A 457 21.95 9.76 15.25
N THR A 458 22.57 9.16 16.26
CA THR A 458 21.87 8.75 17.49
C THR A 458 21.30 9.95 18.22
N PHE A 459 22.05 11.06 18.29
CA PHE A 459 21.54 12.33 18.81
C PHE A 459 20.36 12.86 17.98
N LEU A 460 20.47 12.89 16.66
CA LEU A 460 19.43 13.37 15.75
C LEU A 460 18.08 12.65 15.97
N PHE A 461 18.09 11.32 15.85
CA PHE A 461 16.87 10.52 15.93
C PHE A 461 16.32 10.37 17.35
N SER A 462 17.13 10.69 18.36
CA SER A 462 16.64 10.77 19.75
C SER A 462 16.05 12.15 20.08
N PHE A 463 16.50 13.20 19.38
CA PHE A 463 16.11 14.57 19.62
C PHE A 463 14.90 15.01 18.78
N HIS A 464 14.92 14.76 17.48
CA HIS A 464 14.03 15.42 16.50
C HIS A 464 12.53 15.20 16.76
N ASP A 465 12.10 13.95 17.00
CA ASP A 465 10.68 13.65 17.22
C ASP A 465 10.15 14.31 18.49
N LEU A 466 10.97 14.37 19.56
CA LEU A 466 10.63 15.07 20.79
C LEU A 466 10.67 16.59 20.59
N PHE A 467 11.66 17.11 19.87
CA PHE A 467 11.80 18.53 19.58
C PHE A 467 10.58 19.08 18.84
N ILE A 468 10.17 18.43 17.74
CA ILE A 468 8.97 18.82 16.99
C ILE A 468 7.74 18.72 17.88
N TYR A 469 7.61 17.65 18.67
CA TYR A 469 6.49 17.45 19.56
C TYR A 469 6.33 18.59 20.58
N TYR A 470 7.43 19.00 21.23
CA TYR A 470 7.42 20.06 22.23
C TYR A 470 7.19 21.46 21.64
N ILE A 471 7.63 21.70 20.40
CA ILE A 471 7.46 23.00 19.74
C ILE A 471 6.07 23.14 19.12
N LEU A 472 5.57 22.11 18.44
CA LEU A 472 4.34 22.23 17.66
C LEU A 472 3.10 21.75 18.40
N GLN A 473 3.24 20.81 19.34
CA GLN A 473 2.14 20.05 19.94
C GLN A 473 1.04 19.72 18.92
N PRO A 474 1.26 18.70 18.08
CA PRO A 474 0.45 18.47 16.88
C PRO A 474 -0.91 17.81 17.13
N PHE A 475 -1.22 17.47 18.39
CA PHE A 475 -2.35 16.63 18.77
C PHE A 475 -3.42 17.43 19.50
N THR A 476 -4.69 17.20 19.14
CA THR A 476 -5.87 17.71 19.87
C THR A 476 -6.32 16.75 20.98
N GLN A 477 -7.29 17.18 21.79
CA GLN A 477 -7.95 16.34 22.80
C GLN A 477 -8.59 15.07 22.19
N ASP A 478 -9.17 15.18 20.99
CA ASP A 478 -9.72 14.05 20.22
C ASP A 478 -8.64 13.18 19.57
N MET A 479 -7.37 13.44 19.89
CA MET A 479 -6.19 12.74 19.38
C MET A 479 -6.06 12.82 17.84
N GLU A 480 -6.55 13.93 17.27
CA GLU A 480 -6.43 14.24 15.84
C GLU A 480 -5.14 15.02 15.51
N VAL A 481 -4.43 14.63 14.44
CA VAL A 481 -3.23 15.33 13.93
C VAL A 481 -3.70 16.35 12.91
N ILE A 482 -3.89 17.59 13.36
CA ILE A 482 -4.44 18.66 12.53
C ILE A 482 -3.34 19.38 11.76
N SER A 483 -2.14 19.58 12.34
CA SER A 483 -1.15 20.47 11.73
C SER A 483 -0.46 19.87 10.47
N PRO A 484 -0.66 20.45 9.27
CA PRO A 484 0.04 20.00 8.06
C PRO A 484 1.56 20.15 8.18
N LEU A 485 2.01 21.16 8.94
CA LEU A 485 3.42 21.39 9.26
C LEU A 485 4.06 20.20 9.99
N TYR A 486 3.35 19.57 10.93
CA TYR A 486 3.86 18.38 11.60
C TYR A 486 4.04 17.20 10.64
N ARG A 487 3.11 17.01 9.70
CA ARG A 487 3.22 15.94 8.68
C ARG A 487 4.44 16.14 7.79
N ILE A 488 4.65 17.38 7.33
CA ILE A 488 5.82 17.74 6.52
C ILE A 488 7.11 17.53 7.30
N LEU A 489 7.18 18.06 8.53
CA LEU A 489 8.40 17.98 9.34
C LEU A 489 8.71 16.55 9.80
N SER A 490 7.70 15.77 10.18
CA SER A 490 7.87 14.34 10.51
C SER A 490 8.31 13.52 9.28
N GLY A 491 7.86 13.88 8.08
CA GLY A 491 8.32 13.28 6.82
C GLY A 491 9.70 13.77 6.36
N SER A 492 10.19 14.91 6.86
CA SER A 492 11.45 15.51 6.40
C SER A 492 12.67 14.63 6.69
N LEU A 493 12.75 13.99 7.87
CA LEU A 493 13.86 13.09 8.19
C LEU A 493 13.90 11.86 7.31
N TYR A 494 12.74 11.32 6.93
CA TYR A 494 12.68 10.21 5.99
C TYR A 494 13.27 10.62 4.64
N TRP A 495 12.86 11.77 4.10
CA TRP A 495 13.40 12.29 2.85
C TRP A 495 14.89 12.60 2.94
N LEU A 496 15.35 13.23 4.02
CA LEU A 496 16.78 13.49 4.25
C LEU A 496 17.59 12.19 4.29
N ALA A 497 17.14 11.20 5.06
CA ALA A 497 17.81 9.90 5.14
C ALA A 497 17.79 9.16 3.79
N TYR A 498 16.67 9.23 3.06
CA TYR A 498 16.52 8.57 1.76
C TYR A 498 17.41 9.22 0.70
N LEU A 499 17.38 10.54 0.59
CA LEU A 499 18.24 11.28 -0.35
C LEU A 499 19.71 11.02 -0.03
N ASN A 500 20.09 10.92 1.25
CA ASN A 500 21.46 10.56 1.61
C ASN A 500 21.87 9.17 1.08
N THR A 501 20.95 8.21 0.99
CA THR A 501 21.26 6.90 0.39
C THR A 501 21.53 6.95 -1.12
N GLN A 502 21.01 7.96 -1.81
CA GLN A 502 21.19 8.15 -3.25
C GLN A 502 22.50 8.86 -3.59
N LEU A 503 23.12 9.53 -2.61
CA LEU A 503 24.40 10.21 -2.78
C LEU A 503 25.51 9.18 -2.93
N ARG A 504 26.02 9.02 -4.15
CA ARG A 504 27.17 8.17 -4.46
C ARG A 504 28.50 8.88 -4.16
N VAL A 505 28.59 9.53 -3.00
CA VAL A 505 29.75 10.33 -2.61
C VAL A 505 30.70 9.47 -1.78
N ALA A 506 31.85 9.14 -2.35
CA ALA A 506 32.91 8.37 -1.67
C ALA A 506 33.94 9.30 -1.00
N ASN A 507 33.49 10.38 -0.34
CA ASN A 507 34.37 11.39 0.23
C ASN A 507 34.24 11.44 1.77
N PRO A 508 35.31 11.16 2.55
CA PRO A 508 35.32 11.30 4.01
C PRO A 508 34.92 12.69 4.53
N LEU A 509 35.28 13.76 3.81
CA LEU A 509 34.93 15.13 4.18
C LEU A 509 33.43 15.36 4.19
N TYR A 510 32.70 14.72 3.28
CA TYR A 510 31.25 14.79 3.25
C TYR A 510 30.63 14.18 4.52
N ILE A 511 31.10 13.01 4.94
CA ILE A 511 30.60 12.33 6.14
C ILE A 511 30.92 13.15 7.40
N PHE A 512 32.11 13.74 7.46
CA PHE A 512 32.49 14.63 8.55
C PHE A 512 31.58 15.87 8.60
N GLY A 513 31.40 16.54 7.47
CA GLY A 513 30.52 17.72 7.36
C GLY A 513 29.07 17.41 7.69
N LEU A 514 28.54 16.26 7.25
CA LEU A 514 27.21 15.77 7.58
C LEU A 514 27.05 15.55 9.09
N SER A 515 28.01 14.86 9.72
CA SER A 515 28.00 14.58 11.16
C SER A 515 28.07 15.87 11.97
N PHE A 516 28.88 16.83 11.54
CA PHE A 516 28.97 18.17 12.14
C PHE A 516 27.66 18.95 12.02
N ALA A 517 27.08 18.99 10.82
CA ALA A 517 25.80 19.66 10.58
C ALA A 517 24.66 19.06 11.43
N ILE A 518 24.65 17.74 11.63
CA ILE A 518 23.69 17.07 12.52
C ILE A 518 23.87 17.51 13.97
N CYS A 519 25.11 17.55 14.48
CA CYS A 519 25.40 18.02 15.83
C CYS A 519 24.97 19.49 16.02
N LEU A 520 25.25 20.34 15.03
CA LEU A 520 24.83 21.74 15.02
C LEU A 520 23.30 21.87 15.05
N TYR A 521 22.58 21.07 14.25
CA TYR A 521 21.11 21.03 14.28
C TYR A 521 20.57 20.67 15.68
N VAL A 522 21.11 19.63 16.32
CA VAL A 522 20.69 19.22 17.67
C VAL A 522 21.01 20.30 18.69
N GLY A 523 22.20 20.91 18.63
CA GLY A 523 22.62 21.98 19.53
C GLY A 523 21.74 23.23 19.42
N ILE A 524 21.56 23.75 18.21
CA ILE A 524 20.70 24.92 17.95
C ILE A 524 19.25 24.58 18.32
N GLY A 525 18.76 23.40 17.96
CA GLY A 525 17.43 22.93 18.31
C GLY A 525 17.22 22.94 19.82
N TYR A 526 18.18 22.45 20.61
CA TYR A 526 18.08 22.44 22.05
C TYR A 526 18.00 23.86 22.63
N LEU A 527 18.80 24.81 22.11
CA LEU A 527 18.73 26.22 22.51
C LEU A 527 17.36 26.85 22.19
N ILE A 528 16.79 26.54 21.03
CA ILE A 528 15.43 26.98 20.65
C ILE A 528 14.40 26.39 21.62
N LEU A 529 14.55 25.11 21.98
CA LEU A 529 13.65 24.40 22.87
C LEU A 529 13.60 25.05 24.26
N LEU A 530 14.75 25.46 24.82
CA LEU A 530 14.83 26.16 26.11
C LEU A 530 13.95 27.42 26.15
N LYS A 531 13.83 28.13 25.02
CA LYS A 531 13.04 29.38 24.94
C LYS A 531 11.59 29.19 24.49
N LYS A 532 11.34 28.27 23.55
CA LYS A 532 10.03 28.15 22.89
C LYS A 532 9.10 27.12 23.54
N ALA A 533 9.62 25.97 24.00
CA ALA A 533 8.77 24.91 24.54
C ALA A 533 7.87 25.37 25.70
N PRO A 534 8.31 26.22 26.64
CA PRO A 534 7.43 26.72 27.71
C PRO A 534 6.23 27.56 27.22
N LYS A 535 6.34 28.15 26.03
CA LYS A 535 5.28 28.97 25.42
C LYS A 535 4.33 28.13 24.57
N THR A 536 4.83 27.07 23.93
CA THR A 536 4.11 26.32 22.89
C THR A 536 3.56 24.98 23.35
N PHE A 537 4.10 24.39 24.42
CA PHE A 537 3.70 23.06 24.91
C PHE A 537 2.45 23.15 25.78
N ARG A 538 1.30 23.34 25.13
CA ARG A 538 -0.05 23.40 25.71
C ARG A 538 -1.06 22.72 24.78
N LEU A 539 -2.09 22.09 25.36
CA LEU A 539 -3.21 21.52 24.59
C LEU A 539 -3.82 22.58 23.67
N LYS A 540 -4.02 22.20 22.41
CA LYS A 540 -4.62 23.01 21.36
C LYS A 540 -6.05 22.63 21.13
#